data_AF-A0AA44KXY1-F1
#
_entry.id   AF-A0AA44KXY1-F1
#
_cell.length_a   1.000
_cell.length_b   1.000
_cell.length_c   1.000
_cell.angle_alpha   90.00
_cell.angle_beta   90.00
_cell.angle_gamma   90.00
#
_symmetry.space_group_name_H-M   'P 1'
#
loop_
_entity.id
_entity.type
_entity.pdbx_description
1 polymer ?
#
loop_
_entity_poly.entity_id
_entity_poly.type
_entity_poly.pdbx_seq_one_letter_code
_entity_poly.pdbx_strand_id
1 'polypeptide(L)'
;MNNRYESIQFGVMSYSIPNKEVVFGQTTLGQLLPVPYRDTEAGSNPREYQGLTEVNKRILESFLLHGKKNDFWAYHSGASLTITKGEINPKKENTLEFADACITNGLQTISLGRILIIIKTYQIEREKGEKVIHKKIAKKNEFSLREKLLKYFIEDVVDMIFVNVSINDVNNVLTWINKKENINFERRLNEMSLDDLLNIKIPFKAVLLDDLVSEDDTQRLGYDIANSNNDTQKVKVDDKFGTRYKEWLENELLYQVSKEEILIEYRRFSMKKKKDNQEVIHIIDLLRAILPTTLFVDKDDEDIRKFIGKRANKVEPVYNLFEKIIFLHSDIPEVKNAIKIVANLMPDLIRMIKVVRKYDEKFRQNLDFDKIDRWADLKNCESYKSHFFDSFGNRKSEIEVNDAIKKHFRLSFKNLLSLFIYATRLVIQVDEKLNVSYDLDEDVIEDIIDRIYRTFVMARSQRSMIGSTSDLLRDSHLYKLIETDVEQIIEKKYNLHDYVKQFRVAVVTLINDINEKKLLIDDKNSVIKIEKFPA
;
A
#
# COMPACT_ATOMS: atom_id res chain seq x y z
N MET A 1 -46.96 3.15 -0.41
CA MET A 1 -45.71 3.68 -1.10
C MET A 1 -44.85 2.52 -1.62
N ASN A 2 -45.21 1.91 -2.80
CA ASN A 2 -44.59 0.85 -3.63
C ASN A 2 -43.06 0.87 -3.53
N ASN A 3 -42.48 0.46 -2.41
CA ASN A 3 -41.02 0.28 -2.24
C ASN A 3 -40.41 -0.42 -3.45
N ARG A 4 -40.11 0.31 -4.61
CA ARG A 4 -39.47 -0.27 -5.81
C ARG A 4 -38.17 -1.01 -5.44
N TYR A 5 -38.28 -2.28 -5.12
CA TYR A 5 -37.08 -3.13 -4.92
C TYR A 5 -36.41 -3.40 -6.28
N GLU A 6 -35.01 -2.97 -6.41
CA GLU A 6 -34.19 -3.41 -7.57
C GLU A 6 -33.75 -4.88 -7.39
N SER A 7 -33.51 -5.58 -8.64
CA SER A 7 -33.16 -7.02 -8.49
C SER A 7 -31.90 -7.33 -9.30
N ILE A 8 -31.07 -8.24 -8.61
CA ILE A 8 -29.90 -8.76 -9.35
C ILE A 8 -30.07 -10.27 -9.52
N GLN A 9 -29.92 -10.63 -10.88
CA GLN A 9 -29.99 -12.10 -11.14
C GLN A 9 -28.58 -12.70 -11.13
N PHE A 10 -28.50 -13.92 -10.56
CA PHE A 10 -27.13 -14.46 -10.52
C PHE A 10 -27.16 -15.96 -10.82
N GLY A 11 -26.05 -16.37 -11.80
CA GLY A 11 -25.85 -17.78 -12.20
C GLY A 11 -25.12 -18.59 -11.12
N VAL A 12 -25.62 -19.89 -10.60
CA VAL A 12 -25.08 -20.67 -9.45
C VAL A 12 -23.71 -21.25 -9.86
N MET A 13 -22.55 -20.77 -9.23
CA MET A 13 -21.40 -21.70 -9.03
C MET A 13 -21.15 -21.91 -7.54
N SER A 14 -21.92 -22.91 -6.85
CA SER A 14 -21.88 -23.81 -5.68
C SER A 14 -20.88 -23.31 -4.63
N TYR A 15 -21.36 -22.47 -3.57
CA TYR A 15 -21.28 -22.82 -2.13
C TYR A 15 -22.43 -22.15 -1.39
N SER A 16 -23.62 -22.83 -1.41
CA SER A 16 -24.64 -22.52 -0.38
C SER A 16 -24.04 -22.48 1.02
N ILE A 17 -23.37 -21.31 1.40
CA ILE A 17 -23.08 -21.27 2.85
C ILE A 17 -24.38 -20.96 3.61
N PRO A 18 -25.01 -21.84 4.35
CA PRO A 18 -26.14 -21.70 5.28
C PRO A 18 -26.04 -20.44 6.14
N ASN A 19 -25.71 -19.19 5.42
CA ASN A 19 -25.84 -18.01 6.29
C ASN A 19 -26.45 -16.86 5.49
N LYS A 20 -27.92 -16.60 5.52
CA LYS A 20 -28.76 -15.56 4.89
C LYS A 20 -28.03 -14.21 4.83
N GLU A 21 -26.64 -14.15 5.26
CA GLU A 21 -26.01 -12.83 5.41
C GLU A 21 -25.11 -12.51 4.21
N VAL A 22 -24.69 -13.60 3.43
CA VAL A 22 -23.76 -13.33 2.31
C VAL A 22 -24.18 -14.20 1.12
N VAL A 23 -24.15 -13.48 -0.10
CA VAL A 23 -24.50 -14.21 -1.33
C VAL A 23 -23.31 -14.12 -2.29
N PHE A 24 -23.00 -15.41 -2.81
CA PHE A 24 -21.93 -15.42 -3.84
C PHE A 24 -22.51 -15.91 -5.17
N GLY A 25 -22.02 -15.28 -6.20
CA GLY A 25 -22.52 -15.76 -7.51
C GLY A 25 -21.88 -14.96 -8.66
N GLN A 26 -22.55 -15.24 -9.87
CA GLN A 26 -22.14 -14.45 -11.06
C GLN A 26 -23.34 -13.66 -11.61
N THR A 27 -22.95 -12.38 -11.78
CA THR A 27 -24.00 -11.57 -12.43
C THR A 27 -23.40 -10.87 -13.65
N THR A 28 -24.34 -10.14 -14.39
CA THR A 28 -23.83 -9.50 -15.62
C THR A 28 -23.38 -8.06 -15.33
N LEU A 29 -22.46 -7.64 -16.13
CA LEU A 29 -21.97 -6.25 -16.01
C LEU A 29 -23.14 -5.26 -16.08
N GLY A 30 -24.09 -5.59 -16.89
CA GLY A 30 -25.25 -4.69 -17.06
C GLY A 30 -26.00 -4.47 -15.74
N GLN A 31 -26.03 -5.50 -14.97
CA GLN A 31 -26.80 -5.41 -13.70
C GLN A 31 -26.02 -4.66 -12.62
N LEU A 32 -24.68 -4.57 -12.83
CA LEU A 32 -23.86 -3.92 -11.78
C LEU A 32 -23.67 -2.44 -12.09
N LEU A 33 -23.97 -2.01 -13.36
CA LEU A 33 -23.66 -0.64 -13.80
C LEU A 33 -24.48 0.39 -13.03
N PRO A 34 -25.76 -0.03 -12.70
CA PRO A 34 -26.61 0.99 -12.07
C PRO A 34 -26.46 1.00 -10.55
N VAL A 35 -25.56 0.15 -10.00
CA VAL A 35 -25.42 0.13 -8.52
C VAL A 35 -24.43 1.23 -8.10
N PRO A 36 -25.01 2.19 -7.28
CA PRO A 36 -24.16 3.31 -6.88
C PRO A 36 -22.96 2.86 -6.04
N TYR A 37 -22.02 3.71 -6.21
CA TYR A 37 -20.80 3.48 -5.38
C TYR A 37 -20.77 4.48 -4.23
N ARG A 38 -20.45 3.96 -3.00
CA ARG A 38 -20.28 4.89 -1.86
C ARG A 38 -18.84 4.83 -1.35
N ASP A 39 -18.28 6.12 -1.33
CA ASP A 39 -16.93 6.27 -0.74
C ASP A 39 -16.93 5.89 0.74
N THR A 40 -16.54 4.61 0.96
CA THR A 40 -16.57 4.35 2.43
C THR A 40 -15.21 4.70 3.03
N GLU A 41 -15.17 5.61 4.08
CA GLU A 41 -14.08 6.03 4.97
C GLU A 41 -13.36 4.82 5.58
N ALA A 42 -13.71 3.53 5.15
CA ALA A 42 -13.22 2.32 5.87
C ALA A 42 -12.22 1.59 4.99
N GLY A 43 -11.28 2.38 4.25
CA GLY A 43 -9.91 1.86 4.00
C GLY A 43 -9.94 0.59 3.13
N SER A 44 -11.09 0.09 2.57
CA SER A 44 -11.05 -0.90 1.46
C SER A 44 -11.76 -0.31 0.23
N ASN A 45 -11.11 0.83 -0.26
CA ASN A 45 -11.73 1.40 -1.48
C ASN A 45 -11.54 0.45 -2.68
N PRO A 46 -12.58 -0.12 -3.23
CA PRO A 46 -12.31 -0.77 -4.52
C PRO A 46 -11.60 0.19 -5.50
N ARG A 47 -10.30 0.13 -5.58
CA ARG A 47 -9.34 0.92 -6.40
C ARG A 47 -10.04 1.52 -7.62
N GLU A 48 -10.58 2.84 -7.55
CA GLU A 48 -10.92 3.54 -8.82
C GLU A 48 -9.93 3.20 -9.94
N TYR A 49 -10.52 3.09 -11.15
CA TYR A 49 -9.60 2.93 -12.31
C TYR A 49 -8.41 3.90 -12.21
N GLN A 50 -7.21 3.34 -12.05
CA GLN A 50 -5.99 4.17 -11.85
C GLN A 50 -5.15 4.17 -13.12
N GLY A 51 -5.85 4.03 -14.23
CA GLY A 51 -5.03 4.04 -15.47
C GLY A 51 -4.73 2.61 -15.95
N LEU A 52 -3.89 2.52 -17.11
CA LEU A 52 -3.65 1.19 -17.73
C LEU A 52 -2.50 0.48 -17.00
N THR A 53 -2.60 0.08 -15.82
CA THR A 53 -1.62 -0.76 -15.09
C THR A 53 -1.66 -2.19 -15.62
N GLU A 54 -0.68 -2.96 -15.26
CA GLU A 54 -0.64 -4.38 -15.71
C GLU A 54 -1.90 -5.14 -15.29
N VAL A 55 -2.42 -4.87 -14.13
CA VAL A 55 -3.64 -5.54 -13.63
C VAL A 55 -4.84 -5.12 -14.50
N ASN A 56 -4.98 -3.82 -14.79
CA ASN A 56 -6.12 -3.35 -15.61
C ASN A 56 -6.03 -3.89 -17.05
N LYS A 57 -4.77 -4.05 -17.49
CA LYS A 57 -4.64 -4.65 -18.83
C LYS A 57 -5.12 -6.11 -18.82
N ARG A 58 -4.84 -6.78 -17.78
CA ARG A 58 -5.28 -8.19 -17.68
C ARG A 58 -6.81 -8.28 -17.59
N ILE A 59 -7.40 -7.35 -16.83
CA ILE A 59 -8.88 -7.36 -16.74
C ILE A 59 -9.48 -7.08 -18.11
N LEU A 60 -8.94 -6.10 -18.82
CA LEU A 60 -9.46 -5.77 -20.16
C LEU A 60 -9.31 -6.97 -21.09
N GLU A 61 -8.11 -7.58 -21.00
CA GLU A 61 -7.92 -8.78 -21.84
C GLU A 61 -9.00 -9.83 -21.54
N SER A 62 -9.29 -9.87 -20.28
CA SER A 62 -10.32 -10.86 -19.90
C SER A 62 -11.70 -10.49 -20.48
N PHE A 63 -12.11 -9.15 -20.41
CA PHE A 63 -13.40 -8.74 -20.99
C PHE A 63 -13.45 -9.07 -22.48
N LEU A 64 -12.31 -8.86 -23.15
CA LEU A 64 -12.33 -8.86 -24.63
C LEU A 64 -12.13 -10.29 -25.15
N LEU A 65 -11.74 -11.18 -24.34
CA LEU A 65 -11.55 -12.56 -24.80
C LEU A 65 -12.70 -13.43 -24.29
N HIS A 66 -13.75 -12.81 -23.68
CA HIS A 66 -14.93 -13.50 -23.13
C HIS A 66 -15.66 -14.26 -24.24
N GLY A 67 -15.98 -15.79 -24.04
CA GLY A 67 -16.82 -16.56 -24.99
C GLY A 67 -15.99 -17.59 -25.76
N LYS A 68 -14.65 -17.96 -25.37
CA LYS A 68 -13.97 -19.08 -26.06
C LYS A 68 -13.39 -20.05 -25.04
N LYS A 69 -14.01 -20.15 -23.72
CA LYS A 69 -13.59 -21.16 -22.73
C LYS A 69 -13.74 -20.61 -21.32
N ASN A 70 -14.95 -20.66 -20.70
CA ASN A 70 -15.04 -20.78 -19.22
C ASN A 70 -13.74 -20.33 -18.54
N ASP A 71 -13.60 -19.00 -18.10
CA ASP A 71 -13.21 -18.84 -16.67
C ASP A 71 -12.79 -17.38 -16.43
N PHE A 72 -13.74 -16.41 -16.60
CA PHE A 72 -13.59 -15.15 -15.83
C PHE A 72 -13.11 -15.44 -14.40
N TRP A 73 -12.58 -16.84 -14.06
CA TRP A 73 -12.60 -17.18 -12.62
C TRP A 73 -11.18 -17.02 -12.06
N ALA A 74 -10.11 -16.27 -12.78
CA ALA A 74 -8.92 -16.42 -11.89
C ALA A 74 -8.00 -15.21 -12.06
N TYR A 75 -8.64 -13.99 -12.62
CA TYR A 75 -7.54 -12.98 -12.59
C TYR A 75 -8.08 -11.64 -12.09
N HIS A 76 -9.48 -11.66 -11.54
CA HIS A 76 -9.99 -10.34 -11.09
C HIS A 76 -10.71 -10.49 -9.75
N SER A 77 -10.67 -9.53 -8.83
CA SER A 77 -11.26 -9.35 -7.48
C SER A 77 -12.79 -9.25 -7.55
N GLY A 78 -13.61 -9.73 -8.94
CA GLY A 78 -15.09 -9.69 -8.89
C GLY A 78 -15.63 -8.40 -8.26
N ALA A 79 -17.04 -8.26 -8.12
CA ALA A 79 -17.69 -7.10 -7.47
C ALA A 79 -18.33 -7.53 -6.14
N SER A 80 -18.02 -6.64 -5.15
CA SER A 80 -18.70 -6.87 -3.87
C SER A 80 -19.78 -5.80 -3.62
N LEU A 81 -20.90 -6.40 -3.26
CA LEU A 81 -22.01 -5.46 -2.98
C LEU A 81 -22.42 -5.54 -1.50
N THR A 82 -22.71 -4.36 -1.08
CA THR A 82 -23.36 -4.34 0.25
C THR A 82 -24.81 -3.88 0.09
N ILE A 83 -25.68 -4.74 0.72
CA ILE A 83 -27.11 -4.50 0.46
C ILE A 83 -27.82 -4.29 1.81
N THR A 84 -28.67 -3.16 1.82
CA THR A 84 -29.60 -3.02 2.98
C THR A 84 -31.04 -3.34 2.56
N LYS A 85 -31.72 -4.04 3.42
CA LYS A 85 -33.15 -4.39 3.19
C LYS A 85 -33.25 -5.30 1.96
N GLY A 86 -32.32 -6.33 1.86
CA GLY A 86 -32.29 -7.25 0.70
C GLY A 86 -32.76 -8.65 1.11
N GLU A 87 -33.53 -9.27 0.11
CA GLU A 87 -33.93 -10.67 0.36
C GLU A 87 -33.78 -11.49 -0.93
N ILE A 88 -33.40 -12.71 -0.59
CA ILE A 88 -33.41 -13.62 -1.76
C ILE A 88 -34.86 -14.03 -2.06
N ASN A 89 -35.27 -13.60 -3.33
CA ASN A 89 -36.67 -13.91 -3.68
C ASN A 89 -36.92 -15.42 -3.72
N PRO A 90 -37.80 -15.90 -2.80
CA PRO A 90 -38.06 -17.34 -2.70
C PRO A 90 -38.87 -17.86 -3.89
N LYS A 91 -39.46 -16.95 -4.66
CA LYS A 91 -40.36 -17.35 -5.77
C LYS A 91 -39.63 -17.27 -7.11
N LYS A 92 -38.42 -16.59 -7.16
CA LYS A 92 -37.60 -16.46 -8.38
C LYS A 92 -36.17 -16.95 -8.08
N GLU A 93 -35.91 -18.24 -8.45
CA GLU A 93 -34.57 -18.84 -8.17
C GLU A 93 -33.44 -17.90 -8.60
N ASN A 94 -32.46 -17.53 -7.64
CA ASN A 94 -31.17 -16.87 -7.94
C ASN A 94 -31.36 -15.37 -8.20
N THR A 95 -32.43 -14.84 -7.48
CA THR A 95 -32.62 -13.39 -7.63
C THR A 95 -32.53 -12.73 -6.24
N LEU A 96 -31.65 -11.67 -6.25
CA LEU A 96 -31.54 -10.85 -5.02
C LEU A 96 -32.28 -9.52 -5.21
N GLU A 97 -33.34 -9.38 -4.32
CA GLU A 97 -34.06 -8.08 -4.36
C GLU A 97 -33.61 -7.17 -3.21
N PHE A 98 -33.37 -5.91 -3.67
CA PHE A 98 -32.87 -5.03 -2.59
C PHE A 98 -33.41 -3.61 -2.78
N ALA A 99 -33.55 -2.93 -1.59
CA ALA A 99 -34.03 -1.53 -1.64
C ALA A 99 -32.87 -0.56 -1.81
N ASP A 100 -31.73 -1.02 -1.22
CA ASP A 100 -30.54 -0.13 -1.32
C ASP A 100 -29.28 -1.00 -1.38
N ALA A 101 -28.45 -0.65 -2.50
CA ALA A 101 -27.18 -1.41 -2.61
C ALA A 101 -26.05 -0.48 -3.03
N CYS A 102 -24.90 -0.89 -2.57
CA CYS A 102 -23.73 -0.11 -3.04
C CYS A 102 -22.57 -1.06 -3.32
N ILE A 103 -21.80 -0.59 -4.37
CA ILE A 103 -20.59 -1.38 -4.67
C ILE A 103 -19.49 -1.03 -3.65
N THR A 104 -19.02 -2.03 -2.99
CA THR A 104 -18.04 -1.75 -1.90
C THR A 104 -16.65 -2.22 -2.33
N ASN A 105 -16.52 -3.10 -3.43
CA ASN A 105 -15.27 -3.53 -4.08
C ASN A 105 -15.56 -3.93 -5.54
N GLY A 106 -14.47 -3.77 -6.38
CA GLY A 106 -14.71 -4.23 -7.77
C GLY A 106 -15.07 -3.07 -8.69
N LEU A 107 -14.79 -1.75 -8.09
CA LEU A 107 -15.12 -0.54 -8.89
C LEU A 107 -14.17 -0.46 -10.09
N GLN A 108 -12.93 -0.99 -9.89
CA GLN A 108 -11.98 -1.00 -11.02
C GLN A 108 -12.53 -1.82 -12.19
N THR A 109 -13.09 -2.97 -11.88
CA THR A 109 -13.67 -3.85 -12.92
C THR A 109 -14.88 -3.18 -13.60
N ILE A 110 -15.67 -2.53 -12.77
CA ILE A 110 -16.88 -1.89 -13.33
C ILE A 110 -16.48 -0.68 -14.17
N SER A 111 -15.44 0.07 -13.73
CA SER A 111 -15.01 1.25 -14.49
C SER A 111 -14.45 0.84 -15.86
N LEU A 112 -13.71 -0.23 -15.91
CA LEU A 112 -13.16 -0.70 -17.21
C LEU A 112 -14.30 -1.15 -18.14
N GLY A 113 -15.37 -1.77 -17.51
CA GLY A 113 -16.57 -2.06 -18.32
C GLY A 113 -17.21 -0.79 -18.89
N ARG A 114 -17.29 0.23 -18.05
CA ARG A 114 -17.90 1.50 -18.51
C ARG A 114 -17.11 2.10 -19.68
N ILE A 115 -15.76 2.00 -19.52
CA ILE A 115 -14.89 2.55 -20.58
C ILE A 115 -15.17 1.81 -21.89
N LEU A 116 -15.28 0.48 -21.87
CA LEU A 116 -15.53 -0.30 -23.10
C LEU A 116 -16.90 0.03 -23.68
N ILE A 117 -17.90 0.30 -22.83
CA ILE A 117 -19.26 0.66 -23.30
C ILE A 117 -19.21 2.00 -24.03
N ILE A 118 -18.42 2.94 -23.44
CA ILE A 118 -18.33 4.26 -24.10
C ILE A 118 -17.66 4.09 -25.48
N ILE A 119 -16.57 3.30 -25.49
CA ILE A 119 -15.86 3.12 -26.77
C ILE A 119 -16.80 2.46 -27.79
N LYS A 120 -17.49 1.45 -27.34
CA LYS A 120 -18.39 0.73 -28.26
C LYS A 120 -19.55 1.62 -28.72
N THR A 121 -20.09 2.36 -27.85
CA THR A 121 -21.20 3.28 -28.24
C THR A 121 -20.70 4.30 -29.27
N TYR A 122 -19.56 4.73 -28.98
CA TYR A 122 -19.01 5.71 -29.96
C TYR A 122 -18.80 5.04 -31.33
N GLN A 123 -18.38 3.83 -31.38
CA GLN A 123 -18.13 3.12 -32.64
C GLN A 123 -19.44 2.88 -33.40
N ILE A 124 -20.50 2.50 -32.71
CA ILE A 124 -21.83 2.30 -33.35
C ILE A 124 -22.28 3.61 -34.02
N GLU A 125 -21.97 4.79 -33.44
CA GLU A 125 -22.41 6.10 -33.98
C GLU A 125 -21.69 6.43 -35.30
N ARG A 126 -20.65 5.90 -35.44
CA ARG A 126 -19.86 6.40 -36.58
C ARG A 126 -19.85 5.35 -37.70
N GLU A 127 -20.28 4.06 -37.38
CA GLU A 127 -20.20 3.01 -38.41
C GLU A 127 -21.21 3.28 -39.52
N LYS A 128 -20.85 4.19 -40.46
CA LYS A 128 -21.30 4.07 -41.87
C LYS A 128 -20.43 3.08 -42.63
N GLY A 129 -20.07 1.76 -42.07
CA GLY A 129 -19.43 0.78 -42.98
C GLY A 129 -17.93 0.66 -42.71
N GLU A 130 -17.30 1.31 -41.60
CA GLU A 130 -15.84 1.16 -41.41
C GLU A 130 -15.57 0.17 -40.26
N LYS A 131 -14.85 -0.99 -40.58
CA LYS A 131 -14.47 -2.11 -39.70
C LYS A 131 -13.29 -1.72 -38.80
N VAL A 132 -12.91 -0.32 -38.72
CA VAL A 132 -11.70 -0.04 -37.90
C VAL A 132 -12.14 0.78 -36.69
N ILE A 133 -11.59 0.28 -35.41
CA ILE A 133 -11.84 1.05 -34.17
C ILE A 133 -11.14 2.41 -34.25
N HIS A 134 -11.81 3.41 -33.92
CA HIS A 134 -11.22 4.76 -33.98
C HIS A 134 -10.08 4.92 -32.97
N LYS A 135 -9.28 5.93 -33.39
CA LYS A 135 -8.00 6.04 -32.63
C LYS A 135 -8.16 7.01 -31.46
N LYS A 136 -9.35 7.75 -31.57
CA LYS A 136 -9.47 8.71 -30.45
C LYS A 136 -10.91 9.23 -30.38
N ILE A 137 -11.34 9.57 -29.10
CA ILE A 137 -12.66 10.20 -28.89
C ILE A 137 -12.46 11.61 -28.30
N ALA A 138 -13.06 12.61 -29.06
CA ALA A 138 -12.92 13.99 -28.55
C ALA A 138 -13.96 14.28 -27.46
N LYS A 139 -13.57 15.12 -26.49
CA LYS A 139 -14.46 15.47 -25.35
C LYS A 139 -15.77 16.08 -25.84
N LYS A 140 -15.74 16.85 -26.89
CA LYS A 140 -16.97 17.51 -27.40
C LYS A 140 -18.04 16.48 -27.77
N ASN A 141 -17.58 15.20 -27.91
CA ASN A 141 -18.56 14.16 -28.32
C ASN A 141 -19.29 13.56 -27.12
N GLU A 142 -18.98 13.92 -25.93
CA GLU A 142 -19.60 13.33 -24.72
C GLU A 142 -21.13 13.53 -24.71
N PHE A 143 -21.55 14.76 -25.05
CA PHE A 143 -23.01 15.00 -25.03
C PHE A 143 -23.72 14.06 -26.00
N SER A 144 -23.15 13.96 -27.16
CA SER A 144 -23.77 13.06 -28.16
C SER A 144 -23.73 11.60 -27.70
N LEU A 145 -22.71 11.17 -27.07
CA LEU A 145 -22.63 9.78 -26.54
C LEU A 145 -23.67 9.54 -25.45
N ARG A 146 -23.83 10.56 -24.60
CA ARG A 146 -24.85 10.40 -23.55
C ARG A 146 -26.24 10.21 -24.16
N GLU A 147 -26.61 11.01 -25.15
CA GLU A 147 -27.95 10.91 -25.79
C GLU A 147 -28.17 9.52 -26.38
N LYS A 148 -27.17 8.91 -26.75
CA LYS A 148 -27.33 7.58 -27.38
C LYS A 148 -27.44 6.48 -26.31
N LEU A 149 -26.64 6.64 -25.45
CA LEU A 149 -26.74 5.63 -24.38
C LEU A 149 -28.12 5.65 -23.74
N LEU A 150 -28.77 6.85 -23.85
CA LEU A 150 -30.12 6.93 -23.26
C LEU A 150 -31.10 6.05 -24.05
N LYS A 151 -30.67 5.59 -25.26
CA LYS A 151 -31.51 4.63 -26.00
C LYS A 151 -31.43 3.22 -25.40
N TYR A 152 -30.29 3.09 -24.69
CA TYR A 152 -30.07 1.73 -24.15
C TYR A 152 -30.27 1.71 -22.63
N PHE A 153 -30.14 2.93 -22.08
CA PHE A 153 -30.18 2.93 -20.61
C PHE A 153 -31.07 4.08 -20.14
N ILE A 154 -31.56 3.93 -18.90
CA ILE A 154 -32.27 5.08 -18.30
C ILE A 154 -31.23 6.14 -17.85
N GLU A 155 -31.70 7.35 -17.70
CA GLU A 155 -30.79 8.51 -17.47
C GLU A 155 -29.87 8.28 -16.28
N ASP A 156 -30.41 7.66 -15.28
CA ASP A 156 -29.58 7.47 -14.06
C ASP A 156 -28.39 6.56 -14.35
N VAL A 157 -28.61 5.56 -15.11
CA VAL A 157 -27.51 4.61 -15.44
C VAL A 157 -26.48 5.31 -16.35
N VAL A 158 -27.03 6.09 -17.29
CA VAL A 158 -26.10 6.83 -18.18
C VAL A 158 -25.23 7.77 -17.35
N ASP A 159 -25.84 8.39 -16.37
CA ASP A 159 -25.05 9.29 -15.51
C ASP A 159 -23.95 8.50 -14.78
N MET A 160 -24.29 7.35 -14.40
CA MET A 160 -23.31 6.54 -13.63
C MET A 160 -22.18 6.06 -14.54
N ILE A 161 -22.45 5.79 -15.77
CA ILE A 161 -21.41 5.34 -16.71
C ILE A 161 -20.33 6.42 -16.85
N PHE A 162 -20.78 7.62 -16.67
CA PHE A 162 -19.77 8.68 -16.90
C PHE A 162 -19.23 9.19 -15.56
N VAL A 163 -19.74 8.51 -14.44
CA VAL A 163 -19.28 8.91 -13.10
C VAL A 163 -17.93 8.24 -12.82
N ASN A 164 -16.74 9.00 -12.81
CA ASN A 164 -15.41 8.52 -12.39
C ASN A 164 -14.64 7.94 -13.57
N VAL A 165 -15.19 8.01 -14.83
CA VAL A 165 -14.42 7.68 -16.04
C VAL A 165 -14.31 8.94 -16.92
N SER A 166 -13.07 9.42 -17.10
CA SER A 166 -12.87 10.61 -17.97
C SER A 166 -12.60 10.17 -19.42
N ILE A 167 -12.85 11.06 -20.36
CA ILE A 167 -12.58 10.76 -21.78
C ILE A 167 -11.08 10.45 -21.95
N ASN A 168 -10.28 11.09 -21.20
CA ASN A 168 -8.84 10.74 -21.26
C ASN A 168 -8.60 9.26 -20.92
N ASP A 169 -9.30 8.83 -19.93
CA ASP A 169 -9.12 7.41 -19.55
C ASP A 169 -9.60 6.50 -20.69
N VAL A 170 -10.64 6.92 -21.29
CA VAL A 170 -11.16 6.16 -22.43
C VAL A 170 -10.11 6.12 -23.55
N ASN A 171 -9.53 7.25 -23.81
CA ASN A 171 -8.55 7.30 -24.92
C ASN A 171 -7.28 6.52 -24.59
N ASN A 172 -6.93 6.49 -23.32
CA ASN A 172 -5.77 5.66 -22.96
C ASN A 172 -6.02 4.18 -23.28
N VAL A 173 -7.20 3.75 -22.95
CA VAL A 173 -7.51 2.34 -23.25
C VAL A 173 -7.58 2.14 -24.78
N LEU A 174 -8.15 3.10 -25.47
CA LEU A 174 -8.23 2.99 -26.95
C LEU A 174 -6.84 2.91 -27.56
N THR A 175 -5.95 3.78 -27.08
CA THR A 175 -4.56 3.73 -27.57
C THR A 175 -3.94 2.35 -27.36
N TRP A 176 -4.16 1.88 -26.18
CA TRP A 176 -3.60 0.55 -25.87
C TRP A 176 -4.18 -0.52 -26.80
N ILE A 177 -5.51 -0.51 -27.07
CA ILE A 177 -6.18 -1.55 -27.88
C ILE A 177 -5.68 -1.43 -29.34
N ASN A 178 -5.23 -0.17 -29.76
CA ASN A 178 -4.87 0.04 -31.18
C ASN A 178 -3.41 -0.29 -31.43
N LYS A 179 -2.64 -0.69 -30.42
CA LYS A 179 -1.24 -1.09 -30.65
C LYS A 179 -1.18 -2.39 -31.47
N LYS A 180 -0.14 -2.45 -32.32
CA LYS A 180 -0.02 -3.62 -33.23
C LYS A 180 0.03 -4.93 -32.43
N GLU A 181 0.65 -4.94 -31.28
CA GLU A 181 0.77 -6.19 -30.49
C GLU A 181 -0.58 -6.58 -29.87
N ASN A 182 -1.67 -5.66 -29.98
CA ASN A 182 -2.95 -5.99 -29.32
C ASN A 182 -4.06 -6.09 -30.38
N ILE A 183 -3.67 -6.40 -31.54
CA ILE A 183 -4.61 -6.38 -32.70
C ILE A 183 -5.72 -7.42 -32.46
N ASN A 184 -5.40 -8.54 -31.78
CA ASN A 184 -6.45 -9.53 -31.49
C ASN A 184 -7.56 -8.94 -30.61
N PHE A 185 -7.27 -8.11 -29.64
CA PHE A 185 -8.28 -7.49 -28.75
C PHE A 185 -9.10 -6.45 -29.52
N GLU A 186 -8.42 -5.72 -30.34
CA GLU A 186 -9.16 -4.77 -31.18
C GLU A 186 -10.20 -5.50 -32.04
N ARG A 187 -9.78 -6.56 -32.71
CA ARG A 187 -10.71 -7.35 -33.54
C ARG A 187 -11.90 -7.86 -32.71
N ARG A 188 -11.59 -8.27 -31.52
CA ARG A 188 -12.68 -8.79 -30.67
C ARG A 188 -13.65 -7.68 -30.26
N LEU A 189 -13.12 -6.66 -29.85
CA LEU A 189 -14.02 -5.57 -29.46
C LEU A 189 -14.91 -5.15 -30.64
N ASN A 190 -14.39 -5.16 -31.85
CA ASN A 190 -15.20 -4.80 -33.03
C ASN A 190 -16.33 -5.81 -33.26
N GLU A 191 -16.05 -7.03 -32.94
CA GLU A 191 -17.07 -8.08 -33.16
C GLU A 191 -18.13 -8.07 -32.06
N MET A 192 -17.75 -7.51 -30.94
CA MET A 192 -18.70 -7.55 -29.80
C MET A 192 -19.78 -6.48 -29.96
N SER A 193 -21.06 -6.88 -29.76
CA SER A 193 -22.13 -5.88 -29.63
C SER A 193 -22.20 -5.30 -28.20
N LEU A 194 -22.91 -4.13 -28.14
CA LEU A 194 -23.09 -3.59 -26.76
C LEU A 194 -23.77 -4.63 -25.86
N ASP A 195 -24.65 -5.42 -26.44
CA ASP A 195 -25.32 -6.48 -25.63
C ASP A 195 -24.29 -7.51 -25.14
N ASP A 196 -23.34 -7.80 -25.97
CA ASP A 196 -22.28 -8.73 -25.53
C ASP A 196 -21.51 -8.17 -24.33
N LEU A 197 -21.29 -6.91 -24.36
CA LEU A 197 -20.54 -6.31 -23.23
C LEU A 197 -21.39 -6.30 -21.96
N LEU A 198 -22.66 -6.04 -22.11
CA LEU A 198 -23.53 -5.95 -20.93
C LEU A 198 -23.76 -7.34 -20.32
N ASN A 199 -23.50 -8.34 -21.14
CA ASN A 199 -23.82 -9.69 -20.61
C ASN A 199 -22.54 -10.40 -20.16
N ILE A 200 -21.51 -9.62 -20.09
CA ILE A 200 -20.30 -10.23 -19.51
C ILE A 200 -20.53 -10.62 -18.05
N LYS A 201 -20.15 -11.92 -17.78
CA LYS A 201 -20.43 -12.42 -16.42
C LYS A 201 -19.31 -11.96 -15.45
N ILE A 202 -19.79 -11.43 -14.26
CA ILE A 202 -18.84 -10.91 -13.24
C ILE A 202 -19.13 -11.64 -11.92
N PRO A 203 -17.98 -12.27 -11.41
CA PRO A 203 -18.20 -12.83 -10.06
C PRO A 203 -18.55 -11.72 -9.05
N PHE A 204 -19.59 -12.05 -8.27
CA PHE A 204 -19.87 -11.00 -7.27
C PHE A 204 -20.20 -11.63 -5.92
N LYS A 205 -19.96 -10.82 -4.93
CA LYS A 205 -20.31 -11.13 -3.53
C LYS A 205 -21.24 -10.04 -2.98
N ALA A 206 -22.37 -10.53 -2.45
CA ALA A 206 -23.28 -9.56 -1.81
C ALA A 206 -23.43 -9.86 -0.31
N VAL A 207 -23.24 -8.75 0.43
CA VAL A 207 -23.37 -8.91 1.90
C VAL A 207 -24.66 -8.18 2.33
N LEU A 208 -25.58 -8.97 3.02
CA LEU A 208 -26.82 -8.35 3.53
C LEU A 208 -26.64 -7.81 4.95
N LEU A 209 -26.74 -6.44 5.07
CA LEU A 209 -26.36 -5.79 6.34
C LEU A 209 -27.52 -5.88 7.33
N ASP A 210 -28.77 -5.95 6.82
CA ASP A 210 -29.95 -5.97 7.70
C ASP A 210 -29.88 -7.16 8.67
N ASP A 211 -29.19 -8.16 8.28
CA ASP A 211 -29.05 -9.31 9.19
C ASP A 211 -27.89 -9.13 10.17
N LEU A 212 -27.10 -8.11 9.87
CA LEU A 212 -25.89 -7.89 10.69
C LEU A 212 -26.07 -6.72 11.64
N VAL A 213 -27.13 -5.94 11.49
CA VAL A 213 -27.18 -4.70 12.31
C VAL A 213 -28.63 -4.54 12.80
N SER A 214 -28.96 -4.40 14.18
CA SER A 214 -30.26 -3.93 14.70
C SER A 214 -30.39 -2.40 14.58
N GLU A 215 -31.49 -1.86 13.97
CA GLU A 215 -32.04 -0.57 13.52
C GLU A 215 -31.56 0.59 14.40
N ASP A 216 -30.37 1.24 13.98
CA ASP A 216 -30.04 2.68 14.12
C ASP A 216 -28.52 2.86 14.17
N ASP A 217 -27.77 2.74 12.94
CA ASP A 217 -26.43 3.34 13.14
C ASP A 217 -25.72 3.44 11.77
N THR A 218 -25.87 4.42 10.98
CA THR A 218 -25.16 4.79 9.73
C THR A 218 -23.63 4.66 9.89
N GLN A 219 -23.04 4.86 11.09
CA GLN A 219 -21.59 4.70 11.35
C GLN A 219 -21.22 3.22 11.54
N ARG A 220 -22.09 2.40 12.08
CA ARG A 220 -21.90 0.95 12.22
C ARG A 220 -22.04 0.24 10.86
N LEU A 221 -22.82 0.89 10.02
CA LEU A 221 -23.00 0.37 8.64
C LEU A 221 -21.73 0.56 7.82
N GLY A 222 -21.04 1.75 7.99
CA GLY A 222 -19.71 1.99 7.37
C GLY A 222 -18.66 1.00 7.88
N TYR A 223 -18.65 0.64 9.14
CA TYR A 223 -17.72 -0.32 9.78
C TYR A 223 -18.05 -1.75 9.33
N ASP A 224 -19.27 -2.19 9.24
CA ASP A 224 -19.67 -3.56 8.86
C ASP A 224 -19.45 -3.78 7.36
N ILE A 225 -19.64 -2.62 6.56
CA ILE A 225 -19.26 -2.64 5.12
C ILE A 225 -17.74 -2.83 4.99
N ALA A 226 -17.01 -2.26 5.87
CA ALA A 226 -15.53 -2.37 5.91
C ALA A 226 -15.10 -3.76 6.42
N ASN A 227 -15.80 -4.33 7.40
CA ASN A 227 -15.48 -5.66 7.96
C ASN A 227 -15.88 -6.77 6.98
N SER A 228 -17.07 -6.53 6.29
CA SER A 228 -17.52 -7.49 5.27
C SER A 228 -16.56 -7.48 4.07
N ASN A 229 -15.96 -6.23 3.71
CA ASN A 229 -14.88 -6.07 2.72
C ASN A 229 -13.56 -6.69 3.21
N ASN A 230 -13.30 -6.78 4.52
CA ASN A 230 -12.08 -7.22 5.23
C ASN A 230 -12.05 -8.74 5.38
N ASP A 231 -13.33 -9.43 5.34
CA ASP A 231 -13.43 -10.90 5.50
C ASP A 231 -13.12 -11.58 4.17
N THR A 232 -12.73 -10.77 3.06
CA THR A 232 -12.34 -11.43 1.80
C THR A 232 -11.14 -10.69 1.18
N GLN A 233 -10.33 -9.79 1.97
CA GLN A 233 -9.12 -9.17 1.38
C GLN A 233 -8.28 -8.56 2.50
N LYS A 234 -7.43 -9.29 3.12
CA LYS A 234 -6.40 -8.71 4.03
C LYS A 234 -6.08 -7.26 3.67
N VAL A 235 -6.98 -6.14 3.77
CA VAL A 235 -6.46 -4.77 3.61
C VAL A 235 -4.94 -4.76 3.83
N LYS A 236 -4.25 -4.45 2.64
CA LYS A 236 -2.79 -4.23 2.89
C LYS A 236 -2.59 -3.04 3.86
N VAL A 237 -2.28 -3.18 5.06
CA VAL A 237 -1.96 -2.23 6.13
C VAL A 237 -1.51 -0.89 5.54
N ASP A 238 -1.09 -0.83 4.24
CA ASP A 238 -0.58 0.43 3.67
C ASP A 238 -1.72 1.32 3.16
N ASP A 239 -2.90 0.82 2.94
CA ASP A 239 -4.04 1.59 2.41
C ASP A 239 -4.68 2.45 3.51
N LYS A 240 -4.54 2.09 4.79
CA LYS A 240 -5.09 2.91 5.90
C LYS A 240 -4.33 4.23 6.03
N PHE A 241 -3.08 4.21 5.69
CA PHE A 241 -2.25 5.42 5.90
C PHE A 241 -2.38 6.36 4.69
N GLY A 242 -2.88 5.88 3.59
CA GLY A 242 -3.15 6.74 2.40
C GLY A 242 -4.57 7.30 2.42
N THR A 243 -5.39 6.82 3.44
CA THR A 243 -6.79 7.32 3.46
C THR A 243 -7.13 7.85 4.85
N ARG A 244 -7.22 6.91 5.85
CA ARG A 244 -7.72 7.28 7.18
C ARG A 244 -6.72 8.19 7.91
N TYR A 245 -5.39 7.90 7.71
CA TYR A 245 -4.44 8.60 8.62
C TYR A 245 -3.68 9.67 7.84
N LYS A 246 -4.04 9.82 6.58
CA LYS A 246 -3.29 10.78 5.75
C LYS A 246 -3.35 12.20 6.34
N GLU A 247 -4.53 12.65 6.66
CA GLU A 247 -4.65 14.03 7.19
C GLU A 247 -3.89 14.19 8.51
N TRP A 248 -4.07 13.19 9.29
CA TRP A 248 -3.34 13.27 10.57
C TRP A 248 -1.83 13.36 10.33
N LEU A 249 -1.34 12.50 9.46
CA LEU A 249 0.12 12.51 9.20
C LEU A 249 0.56 13.89 8.68
N GLU A 250 -0.25 14.48 7.88
CA GLU A 250 0.14 15.78 7.30
C GLU A 250 0.09 16.89 8.35
N ASN A 251 -0.83 16.74 9.23
CA ASN A 251 -1.01 17.86 10.18
C ASN A 251 -0.12 17.70 11.41
N GLU A 252 0.09 16.42 11.68
CA GLU A 252 0.76 16.26 12.99
C GLU A 252 2.24 15.89 12.79
N LEU A 253 2.55 15.19 11.73
CA LEU A 253 3.93 14.69 11.62
C LEU A 253 4.69 15.45 10.53
N LEU A 254 4.01 15.84 9.43
CA LEU A 254 4.78 16.30 8.27
C LEU A 254 4.53 17.80 8.05
N TYR A 255 3.99 18.53 9.04
CA TYR A 255 3.58 19.94 8.79
C TYR A 255 4.81 20.83 8.59
N GLN A 256 5.99 20.32 8.99
CA GLN A 256 7.19 21.18 8.84
C GLN A 256 7.93 20.84 7.54
N VAL A 257 7.38 19.88 6.77
CA VAL A 257 8.06 19.45 5.53
C VAL A 257 7.56 20.34 4.38
N SER A 258 8.58 20.82 3.58
CA SER A 258 8.21 21.72 2.46
C SER A 258 7.45 20.95 1.38
N LYS A 259 6.17 21.46 1.11
CA LYS A 259 5.33 20.74 0.11
C LYS A 259 5.75 21.11 -1.32
N GLU A 260 6.58 22.14 -1.37
CA GLU A 260 7.05 22.58 -2.72
C GLU A 260 8.21 21.69 -3.20
N GLU A 261 8.96 21.19 -2.24
CA GLU A 261 10.19 20.47 -2.64
C GLU A 261 9.96 18.96 -2.54
N ILE A 262 9.06 18.60 -1.61
CA ILE A 262 8.93 17.15 -1.37
C ILE A 262 7.44 16.79 -1.50
N LEU A 263 7.27 15.83 -2.33
CA LEU A 263 5.91 15.27 -2.39
C LEU A 263 5.86 13.89 -1.74
N ILE A 264 4.84 13.73 -0.77
CA ILE A 264 4.77 12.45 -0.03
C ILE A 264 3.72 11.55 -0.71
N GLU A 265 4.25 10.39 -1.13
CA GLU A 265 3.34 9.36 -1.69
C GLU A 265 2.82 8.43 -0.58
N TYR A 266 1.49 8.33 -0.44
CA TYR A 266 0.91 7.60 0.71
C TYR A 266 0.43 6.21 0.27
N ARG A 267 0.32 6.18 -1.20
CA ARG A 267 0.07 4.86 -1.82
C ARG A 267 1.05 4.65 -3.00
N ARG A 268 1.54 3.40 -2.90
CA ARG A 268 2.56 3.20 -3.95
C ARG A 268 1.94 3.37 -5.34
N PHE A 269 2.59 4.24 -6.12
CA PHE A 269 2.30 4.48 -7.56
C PHE A 269 0.99 5.23 -7.73
N SER A 270 0.47 5.81 -6.68
CA SER A 270 -0.85 6.48 -6.72
C SER A 270 -0.69 7.93 -7.18
N MET A 271 0.56 8.21 -7.65
CA MET A 271 0.64 9.66 -7.91
C MET A 271 0.55 9.90 -9.43
N LYS A 272 -0.33 10.92 -9.79
CA LYS A 272 -0.72 11.16 -11.21
C LYS A 272 0.01 12.38 -11.77
N LYS A 273 0.73 13.22 -10.76
CA LYS A 273 1.36 14.42 -11.36
C LYS A 273 2.42 14.97 -10.40
N LYS A 274 3.71 14.97 -10.91
CA LYS A 274 4.84 15.56 -10.14
C LYS A 274 5.37 16.80 -10.87
N LYS A 275 5.55 17.91 -10.09
CA LYS A 275 6.24 19.07 -10.70
C LYS A 275 7.71 18.74 -11.00
N ASP A 276 8.36 19.37 -12.16
CA ASP A 276 9.68 19.13 -12.79
C ASP A 276 10.82 19.33 -11.78
N ASN A 277 10.46 19.37 -10.32
CA ASN A 277 11.59 19.46 -9.37
C ASN A 277 11.16 18.95 -7.99
N GLN A 278 10.04 18.35 -8.05
CA GLN A 278 9.55 17.82 -6.76
C GLN A 278 9.98 16.35 -6.62
N GLU A 279 10.60 16.11 -5.49
CA GLU A 279 10.98 14.70 -5.23
C GLU A 279 9.86 13.95 -4.50
N VAL A 280 9.86 12.66 -4.86
CA VAL A 280 8.75 11.87 -4.26
C VAL A 280 9.34 10.89 -3.24
N ILE A 281 8.74 10.97 -2.00
CA ILE A 281 9.14 10.00 -0.97
C ILE A 281 7.86 9.31 -0.47
N HIS A 282 8.10 7.99 -0.40
CA HIS A 282 6.91 7.26 0.12
C HIS A 282 6.82 7.37 1.65
N ILE A 283 5.53 7.34 2.23
CA ILE A 283 5.30 7.55 3.67
C ILE A 283 5.94 6.41 4.46
N ILE A 284 5.97 5.27 3.94
CA ILE A 284 6.54 4.15 4.72
C ILE A 284 8.05 4.36 4.92
N ASP A 285 8.71 4.94 3.93
CA ASP A 285 10.15 5.18 4.13
C ASP A 285 10.40 6.16 5.27
N LEU A 286 9.48 7.06 5.42
CA LEU A 286 9.65 8.04 6.51
C LEU A 286 9.35 7.39 7.87
N LEU A 287 8.27 6.59 7.87
CA LEU A 287 7.90 5.96 9.17
C LEU A 287 8.98 4.95 9.60
N ARG A 288 9.62 4.31 8.63
CA ARG A 288 10.69 3.33 8.98
C ARG A 288 11.90 4.05 9.56
N ALA A 289 12.06 5.24 9.11
CA ALA A 289 13.26 5.98 9.57
C ALA A 289 13.08 6.49 11.00
N ILE A 290 11.86 6.53 11.45
CA ILE A 290 11.59 7.06 12.82
C ILE A 290 11.97 6.01 13.86
N LEU A 291 11.69 4.74 13.55
CA LEU A 291 11.82 3.68 14.58
C LEU A 291 13.26 3.57 15.07
N PRO A 292 14.26 3.62 14.22
CA PRO A 292 15.65 3.43 14.66
C PRO A 292 16.18 4.65 15.41
N THR A 293 15.29 5.72 15.60
CA THR A 293 15.69 6.84 16.50
C THR A 293 15.50 6.44 17.97
N THR A 294 14.74 5.42 18.17
CA THR A 294 14.49 4.75 19.47
C THR A 294 13.53 5.58 20.31
N LEU A 295 12.85 6.55 19.70
CA LEU A 295 11.90 7.39 20.45
C LEU A 295 10.70 6.55 20.92
N PHE A 296 10.30 5.57 20.09
CA PHE A 296 9.09 4.80 20.47
C PHE A 296 9.51 3.39 20.93
N VAL A 297 10.44 3.36 21.82
CA VAL A 297 10.84 2.09 22.49
C VAL A 297 10.71 2.27 24.01
N ASP A 298 10.60 1.08 24.69
CA ASP A 298 10.51 1.14 26.17
C ASP A 298 11.83 1.64 26.77
N LYS A 299 11.70 2.61 27.72
CA LYS A 299 12.89 3.27 28.30
C LYS A 299 13.73 2.28 29.12
N ASP A 300 13.04 1.14 29.47
CA ASP A 300 13.76 0.20 30.36
C ASP A 300 14.07 -1.10 29.59
N ASP A 301 13.83 -1.01 28.32
CA ASP A 301 14.05 -2.25 27.55
C ASP A 301 15.57 -2.48 27.37
N GLU A 302 15.93 -3.70 27.94
CA GLU A 302 17.37 -4.03 27.95
C GLU A 302 17.85 -4.46 26.55
N ASP A 303 16.75 -4.58 25.56
CA ASP A 303 17.34 -4.95 24.26
C ASP A 303 16.64 -4.17 23.13
N ILE A 304 16.85 -2.83 23.02
CA ILE A 304 16.30 -1.88 22.02
C ILE A 304 16.68 -2.35 20.61
N ARG A 305 17.74 -3.05 20.52
CA ARG A 305 18.21 -3.51 19.19
C ARG A 305 17.30 -4.60 18.63
N LYS A 306 17.01 -5.46 19.54
CA LYS A 306 16.10 -6.55 19.08
C LYS A 306 14.76 -5.98 18.59
N PHE A 307 14.29 -4.97 19.35
CA PHE A 307 13.03 -4.34 18.95
C PHE A 307 13.15 -3.67 17.58
N ILE A 308 14.19 -2.98 17.35
CA ILE A 308 14.34 -2.25 16.07
C ILE A 308 14.53 -3.27 14.94
N GLY A 309 15.41 -4.28 15.15
CA GLY A 309 15.72 -5.27 14.10
C GLY A 309 14.47 -6.05 13.67
N LYS A 310 13.47 -6.22 14.51
CA LYS A 310 12.30 -7.08 14.18
C LYS A 310 11.22 -6.25 13.48
N ARG A 311 11.40 -4.88 13.58
CA ARG A 311 10.18 -4.16 13.11
C ARG A 311 10.56 -3.18 12.01
N ALA A 312 11.75 -2.58 12.10
CA ALA A 312 12.05 -1.37 11.30
C ALA A 312 12.12 -1.73 9.81
N ASN A 313 12.26 -3.13 9.56
CA ASN A 313 12.46 -3.44 8.13
C ASN A 313 11.22 -4.16 7.57
N LYS A 314 10.13 -4.20 8.48
CA LYS A 314 8.89 -4.82 7.97
C LYS A 314 7.76 -3.77 7.87
N VAL A 315 7.09 -3.87 6.74
CA VAL A 315 6.07 -2.84 6.45
C VAL A 315 4.94 -2.93 7.48
N GLU A 316 4.36 -4.17 7.72
CA GLU A 316 3.15 -4.31 8.55
C GLU A 316 3.43 -3.92 10.01
N PRO A 317 4.49 -4.38 10.52
CA PRO A 317 4.76 -4.00 11.92
C PRO A 317 4.93 -2.49 12.08
N VAL A 318 5.55 -1.89 11.16
CA VAL A 318 5.73 -0.43 11.27
C VAL A 318 4.35 0.27 11.23
N TYR A 319 3.58 -0.09 10.35
CA TYR A 319 2.24 0.55 10.27
C TYR A 319 1.42 0.26 11.52
N ASN A 320 1.46 -0.99 11.92
CA ASN A 320 0.69 -1.31 13.14
C ASN A 320 1.15 -0.47 14.34
N LEU A 321 2.41 -0.29 14.44
CA LEU A 321 2.90 0.53 15.55
C LEU A 321 2.40 1.98 15.43
N PHE A 322 2.46 2.50 14.28
CA PHE A 322 2.08 3.92 14.14
C PHE A 322 0.56 4.09 14.23
N GLU A 323 -0.10 3.06 13.89
CA GLU A 323 -1.55 3.13 14.17
C GLU A 323 -1.79 3.27 15.67
N LYS A 324 -1.07 2.54 16.40
CA LYS A 324 -1.23 2.63 17.87
C LYS A 324 -0.78 4.00 18.39
N ILE A 325 0.24 4.51 17.80
CA ILE A 325 0.73 5.85 18.21
C ILE A 325 -0.35 6.90 17.91
N ILE A 326 -0.89 6.76 16.75
CA ILE A 326 -1.93 7.74 16.36
C ILE A 326 -3.11 7.64 17.34
N PHE A 327 -3.41 6.47 17.68
CA PHE A 327 -4.53 6.27 18.62
C PHE A 327 -4.22 6.88 19.99
N LEU A 328 -3.02 6.78 20.42
CA LEU A 328 -2.67 7.20 21.79
C LEU A 328 -2.36 8.69 21.84
N HIS A 329 -2.09 9.26 20.76
CA HIS A 329 -1.50 10.63 20.74
C HIS A 329 -2.46 11.63 21.36
N SER A 330 -3.74 11.42 21.20
CA SER A 330 -4.68 12.45 21.70
C SER A 330 -4.85 12.35 23.21
N ASP A 331 -4.35 11.30 23.75
CA ASP A 331 -4.78 11.10 25.15
C ASP A 331 -3.56 10.96 26.07
N ILE A 332 -2.39 10.82 25.49
CA ILE A 332 -1.22 10.55 26.36
C ILE A 332 -0.14 11.60 26.04
N PRO A 333 0.15 12.53 27.10
CA PRO A 333 1.08 13.66 26.89
C PRO A 333 2.46 13.19 26.44
N GLU A 334 2.92 12.08 26.98
CA GLU A 334 4.28 11.60 26.58
C GLU A 334 4.31 11.28 25.09
N VAL A 335 3.20 10.68 24.61
CA VAL A 335 3.14 10.36 23.16
C VAL A 335 3.05 11.65 22.34
N LYS A 336 2.37 12.62 22.87
CA LYS A 336 2.27 13.91 22.16
C LYS A 336 3.64 14.57 22.03
N ASN A 337 4.41 14.54 23.12
CA ASN A 337 5.75 15.15 23.05
C ASN A 337 6.65 14.41 22.06
N ALA A 338 6.53 13.09 22.16
CA ALA A 338 7.37 12.30 21.22
C ALA A 338 6.99 12.62 19.76
N ILE A 339 5.73 12.83 19.49
CA ILE A 339 5.28 13.14 18.12
C ILE A 339 5.78 14.54 17.72
N LYS A 340 5.74 15.40 18.66
CA LYS A 340 6.29 16.73 18.36
C LYS A 340 7.79 16.65 18.02
N ILE A 341 8.50 15.85 18.77
CA ILE A 341 9.94 15.69 18.47
C ILE A 341 10.11 15.10 17.06
N VAL A 342 9.29 14.07 16.79
CA VAL A 342 9.41 13.45 15.45
C VAL A 342 9.07 14.50 14.37
N ALA A 343 8.01 15.21 14.61
CA ALA A 343 7.63 16.23 13.62
C ALA A 343 8.78 17.22 13.37
N ASN A 344 9.46 17.63 14.46
CA ASN A 344 10.57 18.59 14.30
C ASN A 344 11.80 17.93 13.68
N LEU A 345 11.83 16.62 13.74
CA LEU A 345 12.99 15.88 13.18
C LEU A 345 12.77 15.60 11.70
N MET A 346 11.59 15.68 11.15
CA MET A 346 11.24 15.18 9.80
C MET A 346 12.05 15.88 8.72
N PRO A 347 12.17 17.19 8.81
CA PRO A 347 12.97 17.84 7.74
C PRO A 347 14.39 17.28 7.68
N ASP A 348 15.02 17.12 8.88
CA ASP A 348 16.40 16.59 8.87
C ASP A 348 16.41 15.11 8.43
N LEU A 349 15.36 14.35 8.79
CA LEU A 349 15.33 12.94 8.36
C LEU A 349 15.21 12.85 6.84
N ILE A 350 14.39 13.67 6.26
CA ILE A 350 14.25 13.65 4.79
C ILE A 350 15.57 14.04 4.12
N ARG A 351 16.19 15.10 4.67
CA ARG A 351 17.52 15.44 4.13
C ARG A 351 18.48 14.26 4.24
N MET A 352 18.48 13.64 5.38
CA MET A 352 19.40 12.49 5.57
C MET A 352 19.06 11.35 4.59
N ILE A 353 17.79 11.04 4.43
CA ILE A 353 17.41 9.97 3.48
C ILE A 353 17.98 10.30 2.09
N LYS A 354 17.96 11.52 1.76
CA LYS A 354 18.45 11.90 0.41
C LYS A 354 19.97 11.74 0.31
N VAL A 355 20.55 12.27 1.29
CA VAL A 355 22.02 12.26 1.19
C VAL A 355 22.53 10.83 1.31
N VAL A 356 21.92 10.07 2.14
CA VAL A 356 22.39 8.66 2.31
C VAL A 356 22.09 7.90 1.01
N ARG A 357 20.95 8.14 0.44
CA ARG A 357 20.65 7.46 -0.84
C ARG A 357 21.70 7.78 -1.90
N LYS A 358 21.97 9.04 -2.00
CA LYS A 358 23.01 9.44 -2.97
C LYS A 358 24.33 8.70 -2.73
N TYR A 359 24.78 8.62 -1.53
CA TYR A 359 26.11 8.00 -1.28
C TYR A 359 26.00 6.47 -1.31
N ASP A 360 24.85 5.96 -0.95
CA ASP A 360 24.67 4.51 -1.10
C ASP A 360 24.78 4.10 -2.58
N GLU A 361 24.13 4.89 -3.45
CA GLU A 361 24.20 4.55 -4.89
C GLU A 361 25.64 4.63 -5.41
N LYS A 362 26.30 5.69 -4.97
CA LYS A 362 27.71 5.78 -5.37
C LYS A 362 28.52 4.56 -4.87
N PHE A 363 28.25 4.23 -3.63
CA PHE A 363 29.00 3.09 -3.06
C PHE A 363 28.71 1.81 -3.85
N ARG A 364 27.43 1.53 -4.17
CA ARG A 364 27.04 0.27 -4.84
C ARG A 364 27.65 0.20 -6.25
N GLN A 365 27.83 1.36 -6.88
CA GLN A 365 28.45 1.36 -8.22
C GLN A 365 29.92 0.94 -8.14
N ASN A 366 30.45 1.10 -6.95
CA ASN A 366 31.90 0.81 -6.88
C ASN A 366 32.16 -0.48 -6.09
N LEU A 367 31.05 -1.14 -5.77
CA LEU A 367 31.22 -2.38 -5.00
C LEU A 367 31.73 -3.49 -5.93
N ASP A 368 32.97 -4.03 -5.54
CA ASP A 368 33.52 -5.10 -6.42
C ASP A 368 34.10 -6.22 -5.54
N PHE A 369 34.43 -7.30 -6.24
CA PHE A 369 34.89 -8.51 -5.52
C PHE A 369 36.09 -8.20 -4.64
N ASP A 370 37.03 -7.42 -5.17
CA ASP A 370 38.26 -7.17 -4.39
C ASP A 370 37.95 -6.47 -3.06
N LYS A 371 37.12 -5.56 -3.21
CA LYS A 371 36.76 -4.86 -1.95
C LYS A 371 36.08 -5.81 -0.96
N ILE A 372 35.18 -6.66 -1.38
CA ILE A 372 34.46 -7.58 -0.47
C ILE A 372 35.44 -8.64 0.05
N ASP A 373 36.26 -9.14 -0.80
CA ASP A 373 37.25 -10.15 -0.39
C ASP A 373 38.21 -9.58 0.68
N ARG A 374 38.50 -8.28 0.54
CA ARG A 374 39.36 -7.66 1.57
C ARG A 374 38.66 -7.65 2.93
N TRP A 375 37.38 -7.57 2.89
CA TRP A 375 36.68 -7.50 4.18
C TRP A 375 36.46 -8.89 4.77
N ALA A 376 36.11 -9.83 3.89
CA ALA A 376 35.58 -11.09 4.48
C ALA A 376 36.46 -12.26 4.05
N ASP A 377 37.54 -11.99 3.44
CA ASP A 377 38.46 -13.05 2.99
C ASP A 377 37.70 -14.20 2.32
N LEU A 378 36.99 -13.84 1.25
CA LEU A 378 36.05 -14.81 0.61
C LEU A 378 36.82 -15.95 -0.05
N LYS A 379 38.08 -15.68 -0.27
CA LYS A 379 38.89 -16.76 -0.89
C LYS A 379 39.03 -17.95 0.07
N ASN A 380 38.92 -17.62 1.24
CA ASN A 380 39.11 -18.73 2.20
C ASN A 380 37.80 -19.06 2.91
N CYS A 381 36.78 -18.44 2.39
CA CYS A 381 35.47 -18.68 3.00
C CYS A 381 34.78 -19.84 2.25
N GLU A 382 34.64 -21.01 2.94
CA GLU A 382 34.18 -22.25 2.24
C GLU A 382 32.72 -22.10 1.79
N SER A 383 32.01 -21.27 2.48
CA SER A 383 30.56 -21.16 2.18
C SER A 383 30.31 -20.34 0.92
N TYR A 384 31.30 -19.52 0.56
CA TYR A 384 30.98 -18.62 -0.57
C TYR A 384 32.02 -18.79 -1.69
N LYS A 385 32.88 -19.70 -1.35
CA LYS A 385 34.02 -19.88 -2.27
C LYS A 385 33.52 -20.35 -3.64
N SER A 386 32.52 -21.23 -3.69
CA SER A 386 32.06 -21.82 -4.97
C SER A 386 31.27 -20.80 -5.79
N HIS A 387 30.85 -19.70 -5.13
CA HIS A 387 30.10 -18.66 -5.87
C HIS A 387 31.05 -17.78 -6.69
N PHE A 388 32.33 -17.83 -6.25
CA PHE A 388 33.22 -16.85 -6.92
C PHE A 388 34.36 -17.58 -7.63
N PHE A 389 34.49 -18.86 -7.29
CA PHE A 389 35.63 -19.57 -7.91
C PHE A 389 35.15 -20.89 -8.50
N ASP A 390 35.73 -21.34 -9.67
CA ASP A 390 35.35 -22.63 -10.28
C ASP A 390 36.05 -23.79 -9.59
N SER A 391 35.70 -25.03 -10.06
CA SER A 391 36.17 -26.25 -9.35
C SER A 391 37.69 -26.34 -9.33
N PHE A 392 38.33 -25.54 -10.20
CA PHE A 392 39.82 -25.58 -10.24
C PHE A 392 40.41 -24.45 -9.41
N GLY A 393 39.52 -23.67 -8.77
CA GLY A 393 40.04 -22.62 -7.85
C GLY A 393 40.33 -21.31 -8.60
N ASN A 394 39.99 -21.27 -9.93
CA ASN A 394 40.10 -19.97 -10.64
C ASN A 394 38.82 -19.14 -10.47
N ARG A 395 39.20 -17.76 -10.46
CA ARG A 395 38.03 -16.85 -10.34
C ARG A 395 37.12 -16.98 -11.57
N LYS A 396 35.82 -16.99 -11.20
CA LYS A 396 34.86 -17.02 -12.33
C LYS A 396 34.88 -15.70 -13.11
N SER A 397 34.13 -15.68 -14.25
CA SER A 397 34.11 -14.46 -15.07
C SER A 397 33.64 -13.24 -14.27
N GLU A 398 34.06 -12.04 -14.66
CA GLU A 398 33.70 -10.80 -13.96
C GLU A 398 32.17 -10.64 -13.87
N ILE A 399 31.49 -11.04 -14.92
CA ILE A 399 30.01 -10.92 -14.91
C ILE A 399 29.43 -11.83 -13.83
N GLU A 400 29.97 -13.02 -13.73
CA GLU A 400 29.45 -13.97 -12.71
C GLU A 400 29.79 -13.51 -11.29
N VAL A 401 30.84 -13.05 -11.14
CA VAL A 401 31.26 -12.60 -9.79
C VAL A 401 30.43 -11.38 -9.38
N ASN A 402 30.32 -10.46 -10.31
CA ASN A 402 29.53 -9.26 -9.97
C ASN A 402 28.09 -9.63 -9.63
N ASP A 403 27.59 -10.61 -10.42
CA ASP A 403 26.20 -11.04 -10.11
C ASP A 403 26.13 -11.67 -8.70
N ALA A 404 27.09 -12.41 -8.41
CA ALA A 404 27.09 -13.04 -7.07
C ALA A 404 27.22 -11.99 -5.96
N ILE A 405 28.04 -11.00 -6.18
CA ILE A 405 28.19 -9.94 -5.16
C ILE A 405 26.84 -9.23 -4.97
N LYS A 406 26.22 -8.96 -6.06
CA LYS A 406 24.93 -8.24 -5.94
C LYS A 406 23.87 -9.12 -5.26
N LYS A 407 23.99 -10.33 -5.51
CA LYS A 407 22.96 -11.23 -4.97
C LYS A 407 23.18 -11.49 -3.47
N HIS A 408 24.41 -11.48 -3.06
CA HIS A 408 24.61 -12.01 -1.69
C HIS A 408 25.02 -10.88 -0.75
N PHE A 409 25.47 -9.79 -1.31
CA PHE A 409 26.06 -8.84 -0.34
C PHE A 409 25.45 -7.46 -0.54
N ARG A 410 24.39 -7.44 -1.38
CA ARG A 410 23.76 -6.13 -1.57
C ARG A 410 22.72 -5.89 -0.47
N LEU A 411 22.77 -4.65 0.09
CA LEU A 411 21.76 -4.23 1.10
C LEU A 411 20.74 -3.29 0.46
N SER A 412 19.47 -3.71 0.63
CA SER A 412 18.47 -2.73 0.14
C SER A 412 18.60 -1.39 0.88
N PHE A 413 18.18 -0.29 0.15
CA PHE A 413 18.33 1.05 0.76
C PHE A 413 17.54 1.12 2.08
N LYS A 414 16.46 0.51 2.12
CA LYS A 414 15.63 0.58 3.34
C LYS A 414 16.36 -0.06 4.54
N ASN A 415 16.96 -1.16 4.31
CA ASN A 415 17.69 -1.80 5.42
C ASN A 415 18.92 -0.98 5.82
N LEU A 416 19.53 -0.49 4.82
CA LEU A 416 20.69 0.37 5.13
C LEU A 416 20.27 1.60 5.93
N LEU A 417 19.19 2.17 5.49
CA LEU A 417 18.77 3.43 6.15
C LEU A 417 18.45 3.17 7.63
N SER A 418 17.80 2.08 7.95
CA SER A 418 17.50 1.77 9.36
C SER A 418 18.78 1.57 10.18
N LEU A 419 19.73 0.82 9.61
CA LEU A 419 21.01 0.63 10.33
C LEU A 419 21.74 1.96 10.52
N PHE A 420 21.65 2.73 9.50
CA PHE A 420 22.37 4.03 9.55
C PHE A 420 21.77 4.92 10.63
N ILE A 421 20.48 5.07 10.65
CA ILE A 421 19.86 6.01 11.63
C ILE A 421 20.05 5.45 13.05
N TYR A 422 19.90 4.15 13.13
CA TYR A 422 20.11 3.59 14.49
C TYR A 422 21.54 3.87 14.96
N ALA A 423 22.52 3.69 14.08
CA ALA A 423 23.94 3.83 14.48
C ALA A 423 24.29 5.30 14.76
N THR A 424 23.46 6.20 14.24
CA THR A 424 23.85 7.61 14.44
C THR A 424 22.83 8.29 15.36
N ARG A 425 22.08 7.52 15.97
CA ARG A 425 20.96 8.11 16.73
C ARG A 425 21.47 8.99 17.88
N LEU A 426 22.64 8.74 18.37
CA LEU A 426 23.15 9.53 19.51
C LEU A 426 23.59 10.92 19.06
N VAL A 427 23.52 11.14 17.81
CA VAL A 427 23.84 12.50 17.31
C VAL A 427 22.57 13.35 17.29
N ILE A 428 21.44 12.73 17.42
CA ILE A 428 20.17 13.51 17.46
C ILE A 428 20.08 14.26 18.79
N GLN A 429 19.89 15.64 18.58
CA GLN A 429 19.81 16.47 19.81
C GLN A 429 18.38 17.00 19.98
N VAL A 430 18.03 16.92 21.26
CA VAL A 430 16.69 17.46 21.56
C VAL A 430 16.84 18.42 22.75
N ASP A 431 16.23 19.67 22.46
CA ASP A 431 16.40 20.61 23.58
C ASP A 431 15.13 20.65 24.43
N GLU A 432 15.08 21.51 25.43
CA GLU A 432 13.95 21.56 26.40
C GLU A 432 12.66 22.01 25.73
N LYS A 433 12.84 22.71 24.59
CA LYS A 433 11.62 23.14 23.87
C LYS A 433 11.24 22.13 22.79
N LEU A 434 11.92 20.97 22.85
CA LEU A 434 11.64 19.84 21.94
C LEU A 434 12.08 20.16 20.51
N ASN A 435 12.93 21.16 20.39
CA ASN A 435 13.57 21.35 19.08
C ASN A 435 14.63 20.27 18.82
N VAL A 436 14.66 19.96 17.47
CA VAL A 436 15.54 18.80 17.19
C VAL A 436 16.57 19.24 16.14
N SER A 437 17.86 18.72 16.32
CA SER A 437 18.88 18.86 15.26
C SER A 437 19.51 17.49 14.99
N TYR A 438 19.61 17.22 13.74
CA TYR A 438 20.22 15.97 13.25
C TYR A 438 21.03 16.26 11.98
N ASP A 439 22.30 16.35 12.22
CA ASP A 439 23.12 16.72 11.05
C ASP A 439 24.48 16.01 11.13
N LEU A 440 24.86 15.48 9.94
CA LEU A 440 26.19 14.86 9.81
C LEU A 440 26.89 15.40 8.58
N ASP A 441 28.23 15.55 8.74
CA ASP A 441 28.99 15.97 7.55
C ASP A 441 28.95 14.86 6.49
N GLU A 442 28.95 15.29 5.22
CA GLU A 442 28.79 14.30 4.12
C GLU A 442 29.95 13.29 4.12
N ASP A 443 31.22 13.79 4.36
CA ASP A 443 32.34 12.82 4.38
C ASP A 443 32.15 11.77 5.48
N VAL A 444 31.51 12.21 6.59
CA VAL A 444 31.27 11.24 7.68
C VAL A 444 30.19 10.24 7.25
N ILE A 445 29.20 10.70 6.58
CA ILE A 445 28.10 9.81 6.11
C ILE A 445 28.69 8.75 5.18
N GLU A 446 29.50 9.17 4.23
CA GLU A 446 30.14 8.19 3.33
C GLU A 446 30.93 7.14 4.10
N ASP A 447 31.68 7.55 5.06
CA ASP A 447 32.47 6.58 5.86
C ASP A 447 31.56 5.62 6.64
N ILE A 448 30.48 6.17 7.15
CA ILE A 448 29.57 5.31 7.95
C ILE A 448 28.94 4.26 7.03
N ILE A 449 28.51 4.67 5.84
CA ILE A 449 27.90 3.69 4.92
C ILE A 449 28.93 2.58 4.61
N ASP A 450 30.17 2.95 4.33
CA ASP A 450 31.22 1.94 4.09
C ASP A 450 31.37 0.98 5.27
N ARG A 451 31.29 1.54 6.54
CA ARG A 451 31.47 0.66 7.73
C ARG A 451 30.26 -0.25 7.91
N ILE A 452 29.12 0.30 7.61
CA ILE A 452 27.92 -0.57 7.76
C ILE A 452 28.02 -1.72 6.76
N TYR A 453 28.41 -1.48 5.50
CA TYR A 453 28.52 -2.58 4.51
C TYR A 453 29.61 -3.57 4.93
N ARG A 454 30.71 -3.00 5.32
CA ARG A 454 31.79 -3.91 5.75
C ARG A 454 31.30 -4.86 6.86
N THR A 455 30.70 -4.27 7.89
CA THR A 455 30.25 -5.11 9.01
C THR A 455 29.18 -6.11 8.54
N PHE A 456 28.34 -5.62 7.68
CA PHE A 456 27.28 -6.53 7.17
C PHE A 456 27.91 -7.68 6.38
N VAL A 457 28.85 -7.39 5.50
CA VAL A 457 29.48 -8.42 4.66
C VAL A 457 30.23 -9.43 5.54
N MET A 458 30.90 -8.90 6.49
CA MET A 458 31.65 -9.82 7.38
C MET A 458 30.69 -10.74 8.14
N ALA A 459 29.62 -10.08 8.64
CA ALA A 459 28.65 -10.90 9.41
C ALA A 459 27.99 -11.95 8.49
N ARG A 460 27.70 -11.55 7.30
CA ARG A 460 27.02 -12.48 6.36
C ARG A 460 27.97 -13.62 5.96
N SER A 461 29.23 -13.33 5.88
CA SER A 461 30.20 -14.36 5.44
C SER A 461 30.48 -15.36 6.56
N GLN A 462 30.31 -15.02 7.83
CA GLN A 462 30.64 -15.90 8.98
C GLN A 462 29.44 -16.79 9.32
N ARG A 463 28.22 -16.50 8.81
CA ARG A 463 27.05 -17.36 9.12
C ARG A 463 26.94 -18.47 8.07
N SER A 464 27.58 -19.72 8.36
CA SER A 464 27.50 -20.97 7.58
C SER A 464 26.07 -21.22 7.07
N MET A 465 25.55 -20.98 5.89
CA MET A 465 24.66 -21.57 4.86
C MET A 465 23.28 -21.86 5.44
N ILE A 466 22.43 -20.76 6.14
CA ILE A 466 20.98 -21.01 5.91
C ILE A 466 20.18 -19.94 6.64
N GLY A 467 20.74 -18.71 6.87
CA GLY A 467 19.64 -17.82 7.34
C GLY A 467 19.46 -16.64 6.35
N SER A 468 18.25 -16.43 5.92
CA SER A 468 17.87 -15.35 4.99
C SER A 468 18.40 -13.99 5.46
N THR A 469 18.95 -13.10 4.54
CA THR A 469 19.27 -11.67 4.82
C THR A 469 18.31 -11.07 5.85
N SER A 470 17.17 -11.56 5.79
CA SER A 470 16.16 -11.05 6.75
C SER A 470 16.50 -11.47 8.19
N ASP A 471 16.92 -12.70 8.33
CA ASP A 471 17.27 -13.17 9.69
C ASP A 471 18.47 -12.39 10.25
N LEU A 472 19.40 -12.13 9.36
CA LEU A 472 20.57 -11.34 9.82
C LEU A 472 20.16 -9.94 10.24
N LEU A 473 19.33 -9.34 9.51
CA LEU A 473 18.93 -7.94 9.80
C LEU A 473 18.05 -7.89 11.05
N ARG A 474 17.58 -9.07 11.51
CA ARG A 474 16.77 -9.11 12.75
C ARG A 474 17.65 -9.44 13.95
N ASP A 475 18.85 -9.68 13.61
CA ASP A 475 19.75 -10.08 14.71
C ASP A 475 20.29 -8.84 15.45
N SER A 476 20.11 -8.89 16.80
CA SER A 476 20.53 -7.72 17.62
C SER A 476 22.06 -7.57 17.61
N HIS A 477 22.76 -8.67 17.44
CA HIS A 477 24.23 -8.60 17.45
C HIS A 477 24.75 -7.77 16.27
N LEU A 478 24.10 -7.90 15.12
CA LEU A 478 24.53 -7.05 13.99
C LEU A 478 24.39 -5.56 14.33
N TYR A 479 23.32 -5.15 14.92
CA TYR A 479 23.14 -3.73 15.30
C TYR A 479 24.19 -3.29 16.32
N LYS A 480 24.51 -4.21 17.18
CA LYS A 480 25.57 -3.87 18.16
C LYS A 480 26.92 -3.67 17.46
N LEU A 481 27.24 -4.55 16.55
CA LEU A 481 28.55 -4.44 15.87
C LEU A 481 28.61 -3.13 15.06
N ILE A 482 27.50 -2.90 14.40
CA ILE A 482 27.49 -1.68 13.57
C ILE A 482 27.56 -0.44 14.46
N GLU A 483 26.81 -0.45 15.46
CA GLU A 483 26.87 0.69 16.41
C GLU A 483 28.31 0.92 16.92
N THR A 484 28.93 -0.13 17.33
CA THR A 484 30.30 0.00 17.87
C THR A 484 31.25 0.54 16.79
N ASP A 485 31.07 0.05 15.61
CA ASP A 485 31.99 0.48 14.53
C ASP A 485 31.73 1.94 14.14
N VAL A 486 30.51 2.26 14.09
CA VAL A 486 30.18 3.62 13.62
C VAL A 486 30.49 4.63 14.73
N GLU A 487 30.31 4.26 16.01
CA GLU A 487 30.59 5.18 17.13
C GLU A 487 32.05 5.65 17.10
N GLN A 488 32.92 4.79 16.63
CA GLN A 488 34.35 5.19 16.57
C GLN A 488 34.55 6.35 15.59
N ILE A 489 33.68 6.40 14.63
CA ILE A 489 33.80 7.48 13.61
C ILE A 489 33.15 8.76 14.13
N ILE A 490 32.04 8.53 14.77
CA ILE A 490 31.25 9.75 15.05
C ILE A 490 31.75 10.41 16.34
N GLU A 491 32.45 9.62 17.27
CA GLU A 491 32.87 10.23 18.55
C GLU A 491 34.04 11.19 18.31
N LYS A 492 34.60 11.11 17.11
CA LYS A 492 35.72 12.04 16.82
C LYS A 492 35.20 13.45 16.50
N LYS A 493 33.91 13.52 16.14
CA LYS A 493 33.47 14.84 15.61
C LYS A 493 32.19 15.29 16.29
N TYR A 494 31.59 14.37 16.97
CA TYR A 494 30.28 14.79 17.52
C TYR A 494 30.21 14.39 19.00
N ASN A 495 29.40 15.19 19.72
CA ASN A 495 29.10 14.82 21.12
C ASN A 495 28.00 13.76 21.18
N LEU A 496 28.50 12.64 21.81
CA LEU A 496 27.51 11.53 21.78
C LEU A 496 26.76 11.48 23.11
N HIS A 497 25.50 11.78 22.99
CA HIS A 497 24.60 11.68 24.17
C HIS A 497 23.20 11.25 23.70
N ASP A 498 22.62 10.31 24.58
CA ASP A 498 21.26 9.87 24.19
C ASP A 498 20.20 10.88 24.67
N TYR A 499 19.96 11.91 23.85
CA TYR A 499 19.05 13.02 24.24
C TYR A 499 17.60 12.57 24.15
N VAL A 500 17.36 11.44 23.43
CA VAL A 500 15.95 11.05 23.21
C VAL A 500 15.49 10.15 24.35
N LYS A 501 16.41 9.61 25.15
CA LYS A 501 16.09 8.64 26.22
C LYS A 501 14.99 9.16 27.15
N GLN A 502 15.01 10.39 27.51
CA GLN A 502 14.02 10.90 28.48
C GLN A 502 12.65 11.06 27.83
N PHE A 503 12.59 10.95 26.52
CA PHE A 503 11.28 11.18 25.86
C PHE A 503 10.77 9.86 25.26
N ARG A 504 11.37 8.74 25.49
CA ARG A 504 10.94 7.46 24.88
C ARG A 504 9.57 7.04 25.41
N VAL A 505 8.85 6.48 24.43
CA VAL A 505 7.47 6.06 24.78
C VAL A 505 7.36 4.56 24.50
N ALA A 506 6.87 3.82 25.60
CA ALA A 506 6.66 2.35 25.42
C ALA A 506 5.24 2.08 24.90
N VAL A 507 5.04 2.26 23.62
CA VAL A 507 3.70 2.25 22.98
C VAL A 507 3.05 0.89 23.18
N VAL A 508 3.80 -0.23 23.11
CA VAL A 508 3.19 -1.58 23.21
C VAL A 508 2.75 -1.83 24.66
N THR A 509 3.53 -1.43 25.55
CA THR A 509 3.15 -1.60 26.98
C THR A 509 1.92 -0.74 27.31
N LEU A 510 1.92 0.42 26.78
CA LEU A 510 0.79 1.33 27.09
C LEU A 510 -0.53 0.76 26.54
N ILE A 511 -0.49 0.12 25.44
CA ILE A 511 -1.72 -0.42 24.83
C ILE A 511 -2.15 -1.67 25.60
N ASN A 512 -1.16 -2.51 25.92
CA ASN A 512 -1.50 -3.68 26.74
C ASN A 512 -2.11 -3.29 28.10
N ASP A 513 -1.60 -2.22 28.66
CA ASP A 513 -2.16 -1.74 29.95
C ASP A 513 -3.60 -1.23 29.76
N ILE A 514 -3.85 -0.59 28.66
CA ILE A 514 -5.20 -0.08 28.39
C ILE A 514 -6.16 -1.25 28.16
N ASN A 515 -5.67 -2.31 27.53
CA ASN A 515 -6.52 -3.49 27.22
C ASN A 515 -6.71 -4.37 28.46
N GLU A 516 -5.72 -4.50 29.36
CA GLU A 516 -5.77 -5.35 30.58
C GLU A 516 -6.48 -4.62 31.73
N LYS A 517 -6.60 -3.27 31.73
CA LYS A 517 -7.23 -2.52 32.84
C LYS A 517 -8.58 -1.97 32.39
N LYS A 518 -9.42 -2.54 31.37
CA LYS A 518 -10.67 -1.95 30.81
C LYS A 518 -10.73 -0.44 31.06
N LEU A 519 -9.62 0.41 31.02
CA LEU A 519 -9.70 1.89 31.12
C LEU A 519 -10.56 2.46 29.99
N LEU A 520 -11.91 2.72 30.33
CA LEU A 520 -12.88 3.30 29.38
C LEU A 520 -12.45 4.72 28.98
N ILE A 521 -11.91 4.90 27.79
CA ILE A 521 -11.77 6.25 27.20
C ILE A 521 -13.17 6.80 26.89
N ASP A 522 -13.88 7.37 28.00
CA ASP A 522 -15.21 7.97 27.82
C ASP A 522 -15.15 9.17 26.86
N ASP A 523 -15.69 9.05 25.63
CA ASP A 523 -15.88 9.95 24.47
C ASP A 523 -16.79 11.13 24.83
N LYS A 524 -16.89 11.51 26.28
CA LYS A 524 -17.71 12.74 26.29
C LYS A 524 -17.33 13.61 27.48
N ASN A 525 -16.01 13.66 27.86
CA ASN A 525 -15.46 14.76 28.70
C ASN A 525 -14.24 14.25 29.48
N SER A 526 -13.02 14.14 28.84
CA SER A 526 -11.66 14.33 29.38
C SER A 526 -11.65 14.20 30.91
N VAL A 527 -11.66 12.91 31.47
CA VAL A 527 -10.95 12.59 32.73
C VAL A 527 -10.81 11.06 32.82
N ILE A 528 -9.41 10.59 32.84
CA ILE A 528 -9.01 9.21 33.23
C ILE A 528 -9.45 8.93 34.67
N LYS A 529 -10.66 8.22 34.91
CA LYS A 529 -10.98 7.82 36.30
C LYS A 529 -10.45 6.41 36.58
N ILE A 530 -9.46 6.45 37.48
CA ILE A 530 -8.92 5.19 38.06
C ILE A 530 -9.93 4.64 39.08
N GLU A 531 -10.74 3.59 38.75
CA GLU A 531 -11.56 2.96 39.83
C GLU A 531 -10.66 2.27 40.86
N LYS A 532 -10.39 3.01 41.95
CA LYS A 532 -9.81 2.36 43.16
C LYS A 532 -10.76 1.27 43.71
N PHE A 533 -10.38 0.01 43.50
CA PHE A 533 -11.14 -1.04 44.20
C PHE A 533 -10.85 -1.01 45.71
N PRO A 534 -11.90 -1.03 46.67
CA PRO A 534 -11.68 -1.10 48.13
C PRO A 534 -11.00 -2.41 48.53
N ALA A 535 -9.81 -2.24 49.15
CA ALA A 535 -8.99 -3.19 49.93
C ALA A 535 -9.74 -4.51 50.19
#